data_AF-A0A3D2QBR2-F1
#
_entry.id   AF-A0A3D2QBR2-F1
#
_cell.length_a   1.000
_cell.length_b   1.000
_cell.length_c   1.000
_cell.angle_alpha   90.00
_cell.angle_beta   90.00
_cell.angle_gamma   90.00
#
_symmetry.space_group_name_H-M   'P 1'
#
loop_
_entity.id
_entity.type
_entity.pdbx_description
1 polymer ?
#
loop_
_entity_poly.entity_id
_entity_poly.type
_entity_poly.pdbx_seq_one_letter_code
_entity_poly.pdbx_strand_id
1 'polypeptide(L)'
;LSIMVILGIAGKEGSERHALATAEAISEIRPTMLSALCLMLYRGSELKDQFERGEFHPLSPGGLMHELHTMLEHIHLPEDCHTLFRSNHVSNYVNFAGTLPQDRDRLIREVAMAASELDKLKTWDVYNYG
;
A
#
# COMPACT_ATOMS: atom_id res chain seq x y z
N LEU A 1 1.40 16.48 -11.02
CA LEU A 1 0.44 16.16 -9.93
C LEU A 1 1.03 15.05 -9.09
N SER A 2 1.05 15.20 -7.77
CA SER A 2 1.51 14.15 -6.84
C SER A 2 0.31 13.55 -6.12
N ILE A 3 0.28 12.22 -6.00
CA ILE A 3 -0.75 11.49 -5.28
C ILE A 3 -0.10 10.63 -4.20
N MET A 4 -0.75 10.60 -3.05
CA MET A 4 -0.38 9.77 -1.91
C MET A 4 -1.53 8.81 -1.58
N VAL A 5 -1.21 7.54 -1.36
CA VAL A 5 -2.15 6.47 -1.02
C VAL A 5 -1.76 5.86 0.32
N ILE A 6 -2.77 5.59 1.15
CA ILE A 6 -2.59 4.94 2.46
C ILE A 6 -3.07 3.50 2.35
N LEU A 7 -2.12 2.56 2.34
CA LEU A 7 -2.40 1.13 2.33
C LEU A 7 -3.08 0.70 3.63
N GLY A 8 -4.08 -0.16 3.55
CA GLY A 8 -4.84 -0.70 4.68
C GLY A 8 -5.90 0.23 5.27
N ILE A 9 -6.12 1.42 4.68
CA ILE A 9 -7.14 2.37 5.17
C ILE A 9 -8.56 1.78 5.17
N ALA A 10 -8.84 0.84 4.26
CA ALA A 10 -10.13 0.19 4.14
C ALA A 10 -10.28 -1.07 5.03
N GLY A 11 -9.27 -1.37 5.85
CA GLY A 11 -9.22 -2.60 6.65
C GLY A 11 -9.09 -3.86 5.78
N LYS A 12 -9.02 -5.01 6.44
CA LYS A 12 -8.85 -6.31 5.79
C LYS A 12 -9.99 -6.60 4.79
N GLU A 13 -11.22 -6.29 5.17
CA GLU A 13 -12.42 -6.55 4.37
C GLU A 13 -12.50 -5.67 3.12
N GLY A 14 -11.99 -4.44 3.22
CA GLY A 14 -12.05 -3.45 2.14
C GLY A 14 -10.80 -3.39 1.27
N SER A 15 -9.77 -4.17 1.58
CA SER A 15 -8.44 -4.01 1.00
C SER A 15 -8.38 -4.22 -0.51
N GLU A 16 -8.99 -5.30 -1.02
CA GLU A 16 -9.06 -5.57 -2.45
C GLU A 16 -9.78 -4.44 -3.21
N ARG A 17 -10.95 -4.01 -2.70
CA ARG A 17 -11.69 -2.88 -3.27
C ARG A 17 -10.85 -1.61 -3.29
N HIS A 18 -10.11 -1.33 -2.23
CA HIS A 18 -9.24 -0.17 -2.13
C HIS A 18 -8.10 -0.24 -3.16
N ALA A 19 -7.43 -1.38 -3.29
CA ALA A 19 -6.38 -1.60 -4.27
C ALA A 19 -6.88 -1.36 -5.70
N LEU A 20 -7.99 -2.00 -6.08
CA LEU A 20 -8.54 -1.93 -7.43
C LEU A 20 -9.03 -0.52 -7.78
N ALA A 21 -9.83 0.11 -6.90
CA ALA A 21 -10.36 1.45 -7.14
C ALA A 21 -9.24 2.50 -7.20
N THR A 22 -8.20 2.35 -6.39
CA THR A 22 -7.02 3.23 -6.45
C THR A 22 -6.25 3.02 -7.75
N ALA A 23 -6.03 1.76 -8.15
CA ALA A 23 -5.32 1.45 -9.39
C ALA A 23 -6.02 2.01 -10.63
N GLU A 24 -7.35 1.92 -10.67
CA GLU A 24 -8.19 2.55 -11.71
C GLU A 24 -7.98 4.07 -11.72
N ALA A 25 -8.15 4.73 -10.56
CA ALA A 25 -7.96 6.18 -10.45
C ALA A 25 -6.55 6.63 -10.87
N ILE A 26 -5.49 5.92 -10.48
CA ILE A 26 -4.12 6.22 -10.88
C ILE A 26 -3.92 6.07 -12.40
N SER A 27 -4.51 5.03 -13.01
CA SER A 27 -4.43 4.76 -14.45
C SER A 27 -5.11 5.86 -15.28
N GLU A 28 -6.20 6.42 -14.77
CA GLU A 28 -6.91 7.53 -15.39
C GLU A 28 -6.18 8.87 -15.19
N ILE A 29 -5.74 9.15 -13.96
CA ILE A 29 -5.13 10.44 -13.61
C ILE A 29 -3.71 10.58 -14.17
N ARG A 30 -2.94 9.48 -14.20
CA ARG A 30 -1.54 9.44 -14.67
C ARG A 30 -0.66 10.47 -13.96
N PRO A 31 -0.54 10.38 -12.62
CA PRO A 31 0.19 11.38 -11.85
C PRO A 31 1.68 11.36 -12.18
N THR A 32 2.36 12.48 -11.98
CA THR A 32 3.82 12.56 -12.13
C THR A 32 4.55 11.88 -10.97
N MET A 33 3.89 11.74 -9.81
CA MET A 33 4.41 11.06 -8.64
C MET A 33 3.28 10.29 -7.93
N LEU A 34 3.57 9.05 -7.56
CA LEU A 34 2.72 8.20 -6.71
C LEU A 34 3.52 7.77 -5.48
N SER A 35 2.98 8.03 -4.29
CA SER A 35 3.55 7.55 -3.03
C SER A 35 2.60 6.61 -2.29
N ALA A 36 3.13 5.52 -1.75
CA ALA A 36 2.38 4.56 -0.93
C ALA A 36 2.93 4.51 0.50
N LEU A 37 2.03 4.61 1.47
CA LEU A 37 2.37 4.55 2.90
C LEU A 37 1.48 3.51 3.58
N CYS A 38 2.04 2.72 4.48
CA CYS A 38 1.25 1.80 5.29
C CYS A 38 0.47 2.55 6.38
N LEU A 39 -0.82 2.23 6.55
CA LEU A 39 -1.60 2.71 7.68
C LEU A 39 -0.95 2.29 8.99
N MET A 40 -0.79 3.25 9.89
CA MET A 40 -0.46 3.00 11.30
C MET A 40 -1.54 3.61 12.18
N LEU A 41 -1.98 2.88 13.21
CA LEU A 41 -3.00 3.38 14.12
C LEU A 41 -2.36 4.32 15.15
N TYR A 42 -2.71 5.60 15.08
CA TYR A 42 -2.25 6.61 16.01
C TYR A 42 -3.09 6.62 17.29
N ARG A 43 -2.45 6.91 18.44
CA ARG A 43 -3.16 7.12 19.70
C ARG A 43 -4.15 8.27 19.56
N GLY A 44 -5.41 8.02 19.95
CA GLY A 44 -6.50 9.01 19.90
C GLY A 44 -7.17 9.16 18.53
N SER A 45 -6.88 8.29 17.56
CA SER A 45 -7.61 8.25 16.30
C SER A 45 -8.91 7.44 16.41
N GLU A 46 -9.95 7.86 15.71
CA GLU A 46 -11.24 7.13 15.68
C GLU A 46 -11.08 5.68 15.19
N LEU A 47 -10.18 5.47 14.21
CA LEU A 47 -9.80 4.16 13.70
C LEU A 47 -9.20 3.24 14.77
N LYS A 48 -8.41 3.78 15.70
CA LYS A 48 -7.94 3.02 16.85
C LYS A 48 -9.11 2.59 17.74
N ASP A 49 -10.04 3.49 18.03
CA ASP A 49 -11.18 3.17 18.90
C ASP A 49 -12.09 2.12 18.25
N GLN A 50 -12.28 2.19 16.92
CA GLN A 50 -12.97 1.14 16.15
C GLN A 50 -12.22 -0.19 16.21
N PHE A 51 -10.89 -0.19 16.08
CA PHE A 51 -10.06 -1.39 16.23
C PHE A 51 -10.19 -2.01 17.63
N GLU A 52 -10.11 -1.21 18.69
CA GLU A 52 -10.27 -1.69 20.07
C GLU A 52 -11.67 -2.24 20.37
N ARG A 53 -12.70 -1.79 19.63
CA ARG A 53 -14.06 -2.35 19.67
C ARG A 53 -14.27 -3.56 18.75
N GLY A 54 -13.27 -3.94 17.94
CA GLY A 54 -13.38 -5.02 16.96
C GLY A 54 -14.22 -4.68 15.72
N GLU A 55 -14.41 -3.39 15.43
CA GLU A 55 -15.16 -2.88 14.28
C GLU A 55 -14.25 -2.62 13.06
N PHE A 56 -12.95 -2.50 13.29
CA PHE A 56 -11.94 -2.33 12.25
C PHE A 56 -10.87 -3.43 12.37
N HIS A 57 -10.55 -4.09 11.25
CA HIS A 57 -9.52 -5.12 11.21
C HIS A 57 -8.33 -4.63 10.38
N PRO A 58 -7.21 -4.24 11.00
CA PRO A 58 -6.02 -3.83 10.27
C PRO A 58 -5.45 -5.00 9.46
N LEU A 59 -4.84 -4.66 8.33
CA LEU A 59 -4.02 -5.61 7.58
C LEU A 59 -2.77 -6.00 8.37
N SER A 60 -2.29 -7.22 8.16
CA SER A 60 -0.93 -7.61 8.57
C SER A 60 0.12 -6.94 7.67
N PRO A 61 1.41 -6.95 8.04
CA PRO A 61 2.48 -6.46 7.18
C PRO A 61 2.49 -7.13 5.81
N GLY A 62 2.27 -8.45 5.77
CA GLY A 62 2.10 -9.19 4.52
C GLY A 62 0.84 -8.75 3.76
N GLY A 63 -0.28 -8.59 4.46
CA GLY A 63 -1.53 -8.07 3.90
C GLY A 63 -1.39 -6.69 3.23
N LEU A 64 -0.63 -5.78 3.83
CA LEU A 64 -0.31 -4.48 3.24
C LEU A 64 0.47 -4.62 1.92
N MET A 65 1.42 -5.57 1.86
CA MET A 65 2.16 -5.84 0.63
C MET A 65 1.29 -6.52 -0.43
N HIS A 66 0.38 -7.41 -0.05
CA HIS A 66 -0.60 -8.01 -0.97
C HIS A 66 -1.54 -6.95 -1.57
N GLU A 67 -1.95 -5.97 -0.77
CA GLU A 67 -2.73 -4.83 -1.26
C GLU A 67 -1.93 -3.99 -2.28
N LEU A 68 -0.68 -3.65 -1.95
CA LEU A 68 0.20 -2.92 -2.85
C LEU A 68 0.48 -3.70 -4.14
N HIS A 69 0.68 -5.01 -4.03
CA HIS A 69 0.89 -5.91 -5.17
C HIS A 69 -0.30 -5.85 -6.12
N THR A 70 -1.50 -6.07 -5.58
CA THR A 70 -2.76 -6.00 -6.34
C THR A 70 -2.92 -4.64 -7.02
N MET A 71 -2.61 -3.55 -6.31
CA MET A 71 -2.67 -2.20 -6.87
C MET A 71 -1.70 -2.03 -8.05
N LEU A 72 -0.43 -2.43 -7.91
CA LEU A 72 0.57 -2.33 -8.98
C LEU A 72 0.21 -3.20 -10.19
N GLU A 73 -0.35 -4.39 -9.97
CA GLU A 73 -0.86 -5.25 -11.04
C GLU A 73 -1.99 -4.60 -11.83
N HIS A 74 -2.82 -3.76 -11.20
CA HIS A 74 -3.98 -3.15 -11.87
C HIS A 74 -3.73 -1.71 -12.34
N ILE A 75 -2.57 -1.13 -12.04
CA ILE A 75 -2.15 0.16 -12.61
C ILE A 75 -1.70 -0.07 -14.06
N HIS A 76 -2.43 0.52 -14.99
CA HIS A 76 -2.17 0.47 -16.43
C HIS A 76 -1.88 1.88 -16.94
N LEU A 77 -0.59 2.16 -17.15
CA LEU A 77 -0.14 3.44 -17.72
C LEU A 77 0.36 3.23 -19.15
N PRO A 78 0.09 4.16 -20.07
CA PRO A 78 0.73 4.18 -21.38
C PRO A 78 2.27 4.16 -21.30
N GLU A 79 2.93 3.57 -22.29
CA GLU A 79 4.40 3.45 -22.33
C GLU A 79 5.14 4.80 -22.33
N ASP A 80 4.50 5.86 -22.82
CA ASP A 80 5.01 7.23 -22.84
C ASP A 80 4.79 7.99 -21.52
N CYS A 81 4.07 7.40 -20.57
CA CYS A 81 3.90 7.99 -19.24
C CYS A 81 5.15 7.83 -18.38
N HIS A 82 5.28 8.78 -17.45
CA HIS A 82 6.35 8.80 -16.46
C HIS A 82 5.77 9.12 -15.09
N THR A 83 5.57 8.09 -14.28
CA THR A 83 5.09 8.22 -12.90
C THR A 83 6.18 7.76 -11.94
N LEU A 84 6.73 8.68 -11.15
CA LEU A 84 7.69 8.34 -10.11
C LEU A 84 7.00 7.62 -8.95
N PHE A 85 7.36 6.36 -8.67
CA PHE A 85 6.78 5.59 -7.56
C PHE A 85 7.71 5.54 -6.36
N ARG A 86 7.20 5.86 -5.17
CA ARG A 86 7.95 5.80 -3.90
C ARG A 86 7.12 5.21 -2.77
N SER A 87 7.65 4.20 -2.10
CA SER A 87 7.10 3.64 -0.87
C SER A 87 8.22 3.57 0.16
N ASN A 88 8.67 4.73 0.66
CA ASN A 88 9.86 4.84 1.52
C ASN A 88 9.61 5.67 2.80
N HIS A 89 8.35 5.79 3.22
CA HIS A 89 8.01 6.48 4.45
C HIS A 89 8.36 5.62 5.68
N VAL A 90 8.62 6.24 6.83
CA VAL A 90 9.00 5.54 8.08
C VAL A 90 7.97 4.50 8.53
N SER A 91 6.72 4.64 8.08
CA SER A 91 5.64 3.70 8.33
C SER A 91 5.72 2.41 7.53
N ASN A 92 6.62 2.31 6.54
CA ASN A 92 6.67 1.19 5.61
C ASN A 92 7.64 0.11 6.11
N TYR A 93 7.21 -1.15 6.05
CA TYR A 93 8.03 -2.30 6.41
C TYR A 93 9.19 -2.53 5.43
N VAL A 94 8.98 -2.20 4.15
CA VAL A 94 9.97 -2.37 3.08
C VAL A 94 9.91 -1.16 2.16
N ASN A 95 11.10 -0.69 1.74
CA ASN A 95 11.22 0.46 0.86
C ASN A 95 11.18 0.03 -0.60
N PHE A 96 10.28 0.61 -1.39
CA PHE A 96 10.23 0.42 -2.84
C PHE A 96 10.40 1.74 -3.59
N ALA A 97 11.11 1.67 -4.71
CA ALA A 97 11.30 2.80 -5.60
C ALA A 97 11.39 2.33 -7.05
N GLY A 98 10.72 3.05 -7.94
CA GLY A 98 10.79 2.81 -9.38
C GLY A 98 10.08 3.91 -10.16
N THR A 99 9.97 3.70 -11.46
CA THR A 99 9.25 4.56 -12.40
C THR A 99 8.24 3.71 -13.16
N LEU A 100 6.96 4.07 -13.13
CA LEU A 100 5.91 3.35 -13.85
C LEU A 100 5.66 4.01 -15.23
N PRO A 101 5.37 3.21 -16.27
CA PRO A 101 5.21 1.74 -16.24
C PRO A 101 6.53 0.93 -16.31
N GLN A 102 7.69 1.55 -16.55
CA GLN A 102 8.92 0.86 -16.93
C GLN A 102 9.43 -0.15 -15.88
N ASP A 103 9.28 0.14 -14.60
CA ASP A 103 9.67 -0.71 -13.48
C ASP A 103 8.53 -1.58 -12.94
N ARG A 104 7.33 -1.55 -13.53
CA ARG A 104 6.12 -2.18 -12.97
C ARG A 104 6.34 -3.66 -12.63
N ASP A 105 6.79 -4.44 -13.60
CA ASP A 105 6.96 -5.89 -13.42
C ASP A 105 8.06 -6.22 -12.41
N ARG A 106 9.10 -5.37 -12.30
CA ARG A 106 10.14 -5.50 -11.28
C ARG A 106 9.55 -5.24 -9.89
N LEU A 107 8.80 -4.15 -9.74
CA LEU A 107 8.15 -3.79 -8.48
C LEU A 107 7.15 -4.84 -8.03
N ILE A 108 6.32 -5.38 -8.94
CA ILE A 108 5.38 -6.47 -8.63
C ILE A 108 6.12 -7.67 -8.04
N ARG A 109 7.22 -8.12 -8.67
CA ARG A 109 8.03 -9.24 -8.15
C ARG A 109 8.66 -8.93 -6.79
N GLU A 110 9.22 -7.74 -6.63
CA GLU A 110 9.83 -7.31 -5.36
C GLU A 110 8.80 -7.27 -4.22
N VAL A 111 7.62 -6.72 -4.48
CA VAL A 111 6.53 -6.66 -3.50
C VAL A 111 6.01 -8.05 -3.18
N ALA A 112 5.87 -8.96 -4.16
CA ALA A 112 5.46 -10.34 -3.94
C ALA A 112 6.44 -11.10 -3.03
N MET A 113 7.75 -10.93 -3.26
CA MET A 113 8.78 -11.53 -2.39
C MET A 113 8.69 -10.96 -0.97
N ALA A 114 8.52 -9.65 -0.84
CA ALA A 114 8.38 -9.00 0.45
C ALA A 114 7.13 -9.49 1.22
N ALA A 115 6.00 -9.64 0.52
CA ALA A 115 4.76 -10.18 1.08
C ALA A 115 4.98 -11.59 1.65
N SER A 116 5.62 -12.48 0.89
CA SER A 116 5.95 -13.85 1.32
C SER A 116 6.84 -13.89 2.58
N GLU A 117 7.83 -12.99 2.69
CA GLU A 117 8.65 -12.91 3.90
C GLU A 117 7.87 -12.35 5.10
N LEU A 118 7.03 -11.33 4.87
CA LEU A 118 6.24 -10.70 5.93
C LEU A 118 5.08 -11.57 6.41
N ASP A 119 4.54 -12.47 5.58
CA ASP A 119 3.52 -13.46 5.97
C ASP A 119 4.04 -14.44 7.03
N LYS A 120 5.36 -14.57 7.19
CA LYS A 120 5.99 -15.41 8.22
C LYS A 120 5.97 -14.77 9.61
N LEU A 121 5.67 -13.47 9.70
CA LEU A 121 5.60 -12.77 10.99
C LEU A 121 4.39 -13.26 11.79
N LYS A 122 4.66 -13.77 12.99
CA LYS A 122 3.61 -14.26 13.91
C LYS A 122 2.96 -13.16 14.74
N THR A 123 3.67 -12.05 14.89
CA THR A 123 3.25 -10.89 15.66
C THR A 123 3.79 -9.65 14.99
N TRP A 124 2.98 -8.61 14.92
CA TRP A 124 3.39 -7.29 14.45
C TRP A 124 2.67 -6.25 15.31
N ASP A 125 3.28 -5.08 15.41
CA ASP A 125 2.62 -3.95 16.04
C ASP A 125 1.73 -3.24 15.02
N VAL A 126 0.49 -2.99 15.42
CA VAL A 126 -0.50 -2.20 14.67
C VAL A 126 -0.45 -0.72 15.06
N TYR A 127 0.25 -0.42 16.15
CA TYR A 127 0.52 0.92 16.62
C TYR A 127 1.85 1.45 16.08
N ASN A 128 2.08 2.75 16.27
CA ASN A 128 3.37 3.37 16.04
C ASN A 128 4.09 3.47 17.39
N TYR A 129 4.98 2.51 17.72
CA TYR A 129 5.96 2.72 18.78
C TYR A 129 7.04 3.68 18.26
N GLY A 130 6.75 4.97 18.31
CA GLY A 130 7.78 6.01 18.37
C GLY A 130 8.48 5.99 19.73
#